data_AF-A0A7C3QR74-F1
#
_entry.id   AF-A0A7C3QR74-F1
#
_cell.length_a   1.000
_cell.length_b   1.000
_cell.length_c   1.000
_cell.angle_alpha   90.00
_cell.angle_beta   90.00
_cell.angle_gamma   90.00
#
_symmetry.space_group_name_H-M   'P 1'
#
loop_
_entity.id
_entity.type
_entity.pdbx_description
1 polymer ?
#
loop_
_entity_poly.entity_id
_entity_poly.type
_entity_poly.pdbx_seq_one_letter_code
_entity_poly.pdbx_strand_id
1 'polypeptide(L)'
;MRKYLILSLLFLLVVATLAGNPLSNVITPQQTYLVVGVVTLECFLREEVTLVLRNSHDREFLVWGVGVSPSQVLRTDSPQFLRPGNITYLTLKVFDGLSEVFVFLVDPETNASITLSCVP
;
A
#
# COMPACT_ATOMS: atom_id res chain seq x y z
N MET A 1 17.02 27.63 47.38
CA MET A 1 16.17 27.09 46.30
C MET A 1 16.79 27.41 44.93
N ARG A 2 17.74 26.62 44.43
CA ARG A 2 18.44 26.91 43.15
C ARG A 2 18.88 25.65 42.35
N LYS A 3 18.37 24.46 42.71
CA LYS A 3 18.80 23.19 42.07
C LYS A 3 17.82 22.62 41.04
N TYR A 4 16.59 23.15 40.94
CA TYR A 4 15.58 22.63 40.02
C TYR A 4 15.46 23.39 38.69
N LEU A 5 16.17 24.52 38.53
CA LEU A 5 16.03 25.37 37.34
C LEU A 5 16.89 24.89 36.16
N ILE A 6 17.94 24.11 36.43
CA ILE A 6 18.86 23.58 35.42
C ILE A 6 18.26 22.36 34.71
N LEU A 7 17.43 21.57 35.41
CA LEU A 7 16.83 20.36 34.85
C LEU A 7 15.82 20.68 33.73
N SER A 8 15.04 21.75 33.90
CA SER A 8 14.05 22.19 32.91
C SER A 8 14.69 22.75 31.64
N LEU A 9 15.87 23.37 31.75
CA LEU A 9 16.59 23.96 30.63
C LEU A 9 17.21 22.89 29.71
N LEU A 10 17.72 21.80 30.30
CA LEU A 10 18.24 20.64 29.56
C LEU A 10 17.12 19.93 28.79
N PHE A 11 15.91 19.83 29.36
CA PHE A 11 14.79 19.20 28.69
C PHE A 11 14.32 19.98 27.45
N LEU A 12 14.30 21.31 27.53
CA LEU A 12 13.95 22.18 26.40
C LEU A 12 14.97 22.11 25.25
N LEU A 13 16.26 21.93 25.57
CA LEU A 13 17.31 21.85 24.55
C LEU A 13 17.23 20.56 23.72
N VAL A 14 16.86 19.43 24.36
CA VAL A 14 16.70 18.14 23.66
C VAL A 14 15.52 18.16 22.68
N VAL A 15 14.39 18.76 23.08
CA VAL A 15 13.20 18.83 22.22
C VAL A 15 13.45 19.71 20.98
N ALA A 16 14.23 20.78 21.12
CA ALA A 16 14.57 21.65 19.99
C ALA A 16 15.47 20.96 18.94
N THR A 17 16.33 20.02 19.34
CA THR A 17 17.17 19.27 18.39
C THR A 17 16.41 18.23 17.57
N LEU A 18 15.25 17.76 18.04
CA LEU A 18 14.43 16.82 17.27
C LEU A 18 13.54 17.48 16.21
N ALA A 19 13.27 18.78 16.32
CA ALA A 19 12.45 19.53 15.36
C ALA A 19 13.26 20.06 14.14
N GLY A 20 14.56 19.77 14.08
CA GLY A 20 15.51 20.43 13.18
C GLY A 20 15.87 19.70 11.88
N ASN A 21 15.11 18.68 11.44
CA ASN A 21 15.32 18.07 10.12
C ASN A 21 14.12 18.33 9.21
N PRO A 22 14.07 19.49 8.53
CA PRO A 22 13.13 19.68 7.44
C PRO A 22 13.66 18.94 6.20
N LEU A 23 12.73 18.28 5.51
CA LEU A 23 12.84 17.89 4.11
C LEU A 23 13.91 16.83 3.82
N SER A 24 13.68 15.60 4.31
CA SER A 24 14.05 14.47 3.46
C SER A 24 13.22 14.61 2.20
N ASN A 25 13.88 15.04 1.11
CA ASN A 25 13.39 14.86 -0.24
C ASN A 25 13.08 13.37 -0.38
N VAL A 26 11.84 12.99 -0.12
CA VAL A 26 11.25 11.80 -0.72
C VAL A 26 11.23 12.14 -2.19
N ILE A 27 12.34 11.82 -2.86
CA ILE A 27 12.32 11.51 -4.28
C ILE A 27 11.27 10.42 -4.36
N THR A 28 10.05 10.78 -4.71
CA THR A 28 9.04 9.81 -5.13
C THR A 28 9.72 9.03 -6.23
N PRO A 29 10.03 7.73 -6.02
CA PRO A 29 10.37 6.93 -7.16
C PRO A 29 9.12 6.99 -8.04
N GLN A 30 9.26 7.48 -9.26
CA GLN A 30 8.18 7.61 -10.23
C GLN A 30 7.59 6.25 -10.66
N GLN A 31 7.93 5.17 -9.97
CA GLN A 31 7.39 3.83 -10.09
C GLN A 31 7.43 3.19 -8.70
N THR A 32 6.28 3.13 -8.04
CA THR A 32 6.09 2.38 -6.80
C THR A 32 6.08 0.88 -7.14
N TYR A 33 7.26 0.28 -7.31
CA TYR A 33 7.36 -1.19 -7.33
C TYR A 33 7.49 -1.66 -5.88
N LEU A 34 6.41 -2.19 -5.32
CA LEU A 34 6.47 -2.85 -4.02
C LEU A 34 5.57 -4.08 -4.01
N VAL A 35 6.13 -5.20 -4.50
CA VAL A 35 6.50 -6.39 -3.72
C VAL A 35 7.44 -7.22 -4.60
N VAL A 36 8.56 -7.64 -4.02
CA VAL A 36 9.64 -8.40 -4.67
C VAL A 36 9.10 -9.67 -5.34
N GLY A 37 9.05 -9.65 -6.68
CA GLY A 37 9.21 -10.81 -7.58
C GLY A 37 8.06 -11.81 -7.78
N VAL A 38 6.97 -11.72 -7.01
CA VAL A 38 5.94 -12.78 -6.97
C VAL A 38 4.66 -12.35 -7.71
N VAL A 39 4.01 -11.27 -7.27
CA VAL A 39 2.83 -10.69 -7.92
C VAL A 39 2.99 -9.17 -7.99
N THR A 40 2.79 -8.59 -9.17
CA THR A 40 2.85 -7.14 -9.40
C THR A 40 1.45 -6.56 -9.56
N LEU A 41 1.22 -5.37 -9.00
CA LEU A 41 0.00 -4.58 -9.16
C LEU A 41 0.32 -3.27 -9.88
N GLU A 42 -0.41 -2.98 -10.96
CA GLU A 42 -0.43 -1.69 -11.63
C GLU A 42 -1.86 -1.12 -11.56
N CYS A 43 -2.02 0.19 -11.36
CA CYS A 43 -3.31 0.87 -11.50
C CYS A 43 -3.26 1.94 -12.58
N PHE A 44 -4.40 2.13 -13.23
CA PHE A 44 -4.62 3.16 -14.23
C PHE A 44 -5.95 3.86 -13.95
N LEU A 45 -5.90 5.18 -13.76
CA LEU A 45 -7.09 6.02 -13.68
C LEU A 45 -7.47 6.56 -15.06
N ARG A 46 -8.70 6.29 -15.49
CA ARG A 46 -9.36 7.00 -16.59
C ARG A 46 -10.74 7.46 -16.11
N GLU A 47 -11.81 6.88 -16.65
CA GLU A 47 -13.19 7.04 -16.16
C GLU A 47 -13.50 6.07 -15.01
N GLU A 48 -12.78 4.95 -14.97
CA GLU A 48 -12.82 3.92 -13.93
C GLU A 48 -11.37 3.57 -13.56
N VAL A 49 -11.16 2.99 -12.37
CA VAL A 49 -9.84 2.48 -11.99
C VAL A 49 -9.68 1.07 -12.52
N THR A 50 -8.67 0.87 -13.35
CA THR A 50 -8.29 -0.46 -13.83
C THR A 50 -7.06 -0.93 -13.07
N LEU A 51 -7.17 -2.07 -12.38
CA LEU A 51 -6.06 -2.78 -11.76
C LEU A 51 -5.57 -3.89 -12.67
N VAL A 52 -4.25 -3.99 -12.83
CA VAL A 52 -3.59 -5.06 -13.55
C VAL A 52 -2.73 -5.83 -12.57
N LEU A 53 -3.10 -7.08 -12.32
CA LEU A 53 -2.37 -8.01 -11.46
C LEU A 53 -1.64 -9.00 -12.35
N ARG A 54 -0.33 -9.15 -12.16
CA ARG A 54 0.48 -10.14 -12.87
C ARG A 54 1.19 -11.02 -11.89
N ASN A 55 1.01 -12.34 -12.03
CA ASN A 55 1.69 -13.31 -11.18
C ASN A 55 2.90 -13.89 -11.93
N SER A 56 4.10 -13.50 -11.52
CA SER A 56 5.37 -14.03 -12.05
C SER A 56 5.89 -15.22 -11.25
N HIS A 57 5.18 -15.65 -10.22
CA HIS A 57 5.51 -16.82 -9.41
C HIS A 57 5.03 -18.12 -10.04
N ASP A 58 5.62 -19.24 -9.64
CA ASP A 58 5.21 -20.60 -10.02
C ASP A 58 4.00 -21.13 -9.24
N ARG A 59 3.43 -20.33 -8.33
CA ARG A 59 2.28 -20.69 -7.48
C ARG A 59 1.08 -19.81 -7.76
N GLU A 60 -0.10 -20.30 -7.46
CA GLU A 60 -1.33 -19.52 -7.54
C GLU A 60 -1.55 -18.65 -6.30
N PHE A 61 -2.17 -17.49 -6.51
CA PHE A 61 -2.65 -16.61 -5.44
C PHE A 61 -4.14 -16.41 -5.57
N LEU A 62 -4.82 -16.28 -4.45
CA LEU A 62 -6.24 -16.00 -4.39
C LEU A 62 -6.45 -14.51 -4.13
N VAL A 63 -7.12 -13.80 -5.04
CA VAL A 63 -7.64 -12.46 -4.78
C VAL A 63 -8.82 -12.59 -3.83
N TRP A 64 -8.61 -12.19 -2.58
CA TRP A 64 -9.60 -12.28 -1.51
C TRP A 64 -10.48 -11.04 -1.41
N GLY A 65 -9.95 -9.89 -1.81
CA GLY A 65 -10.71 -8.63 -1.79
C GLY A 65 -9.92 -7.46 -2.36
N VAL A 66 -10.66 -6.39 -2.64
CA VAL A 66 -10.11 -5.14 -3.16
C VAL A 66 -10.65 -3.99 -2.34
N GLY A 67 -9.80 -3.10 -1.86
CA GLY A 67 -10.20 -1.93 -1.06
C GLY A 67 -9.83 -0.62 -1.74
N VAL A 68 -10.55 0.44 -1.39
CA VAL A 68 -10.34 1.79 -1.93
C VAL A 68 -10.32 2.80 -0.77
N SER A 69 -9.25 3.55 -0.57
CA SER A 69 -9.17 4.62 0.44
C SER A 69 -9.74 5.94 -0.12
N PRO A 70 -10.50 6.74 0.67
CA PRO A 70 -10.85 6.58 2.10
C PRO A 70 -12.07 5.69 2.34
N SER A 71 -12.59 5.02 1.31
CA SER A 71 -13.80 4.22 1.32
C SER A 71 -13.59 2.77 1.83
N GLN A 72 -14.62 1.94 1.70
CA GLN A 72 -14.72 0.60 2.28
C GLN A 72 -14.04 -0.48 1.42
N VAL A 73 -13.65 -1.60 2.05
CA VAL A 73 -13.17 -2.81 1.35
C VAL A 73 -14.31 -3.49 0.60
N LEU A 74 -14.19 -3.60 -0.72
CA LEU A 74 -15.06 -4.39 -1.58
C LEU A 74 -14.54 -5.84 -1.60
N ARG A 75 -15.12 -6.68 -0.74
CA ARG A 75 -14.87 -8.12 -0.83
C ARG A 75 -15.44 -8.64 -2.13
N THR A 76 -14.70 -9.53 -2.80
CA THR A 76 -15.20 -10.21 -3.99
C THR A 76 -16.08 -11.38 -3.54
N ASP A 77 -17.34 -11.43 -4.01
CA ASP A 77 -18.26 -12.54 -3.69
C ASP A 77 -17.78 -13.90 -4.24
N SER A 78 -16.85 -13.87 -5.19
CA SER A 78 -16.16 -15.04 -5.71
C SER A 78 -14.67 -14.74 -5.78
N PRO A 79 -13.84 -15.44 -4.99
CA PRO A 79 -12.42 -15.15 -4.97
C PRO A 79 -11.78 -15.58 -6.30
N GLN A 80 -10.94 -14.72 -6.86
CA GLN A 80 -10.35 -14.94 -8.18
C GLN A 80 -8.94 -15.52 -8.08
N PHE A 81 -8.65 -16.57 -8.85
CA PHE A 81 -7.32 -17.17 -8.87
C PHE A 81 -6.38 -16.45 -9.85
N LEU A 82 -5.29 -15.92 -9.32
CA LEU A 82 -4.12 -15.43 -10.06
C LEU A 82 -3.16 -16.60 -10.30
N ARG A 83 -3.31 -17.26 -11.44
CA ARG A 83 -2.44 -18.38 -11.83
C ARG A 83 -1.06 -17.89 -12.30
N PRO A 84 -0.03 -18.75 -12.21
CA PRO A 84 1.30 -18.47 -12.76
C PRO A 84 1.25 -17.99 -14.21
N GLY A 85 1.93 -16.89 -14.50
CA GLY A 85 2.03 -16.32 -15.84
C GLY A 85 0.78 -15.62 -16.37
N ASN A 86 -0.33 -15.64 -15.61
CA ASN A 86 -1.55 -14.95 -16.01
C ASN A 86 -1.51 -13.46 -15.64
N ILE A 87 -2.19 -12.67 -16.48
CA ILE A 87 -2.53 -11.29 -16.21
C ILE A 87 -4.03 -11.23 -15.93
N THR A 88 -4.39 -10.71 -14.76
CA THR A 88 -5.78 -10.50 -14.36
C THR A 88 -6.07 -9.01 -14.32
N TYR A 89 -7.21 -8.64 -14.90
CA TYR A 89 -7.70 -7.27 -14.95
C TYR A 89 -8.92 -7.12 -14.04
N LEU A 90 -8.91 -6.13 -13.17
CA LEU A 90 -10.06 -5.78 -12.33
C LEU A 90 -10.44 -4.34 -12.61
N THR A 91 -11.73 -4.09 -12.84
CA THR A 91 -12.25 -2.76 -13.07
C THR A 91 -13.12 -2.35 -11.89
N LEU A 92 -12.82 -1.18 -11.33
CA LEU A 92 -13.52 -0.62 -10.19
C LEU A 92 -14.17 0.69 -10.59
N LYS A 93 -15.47 0.79 -10.35
CA LYS A 93 -16.16 2.08 -10.35
C LYS A 93 -15.81 2.81 -9.07
N VAL A 94 -15.07 3.90 -9.21
CA VAL A 94 -14.59 4.70 -8.09
C VAL A 94 -15.26 6.06 -8.16
N PHE A 95 -15.79 6.51 -7.02
CA PHE A 95 -16.40 7.83 -6.87
C PHE A 95 -15.37 8.84 -6.37
N ASP A 96 -15.64 10.13 -6.56
CA ASP A 96 -14.72 11.23 -6.25
C ASP A 96 -14.01 11.10 -4.89
N GLY A 97 -12.70 11.40 -4.89
CA GLY A 97 -11.89 11.46 -3.67
C GLY A 97 -11.09 10.18 -3.34
N LEU A 98 -10.79 9.33 -4.32
CA LEU A 98 -9.93 8.17 -4.12
C LEU A 98 -8.46 8.54 -3.91
N SER A 99 -7.88 8.02 -2.84
CA SER A 99 -6.48 8.22 -2.48
C SER A 99 -5.59 7.01 -2.76
N GLU A 100 -6.10 5.78 -2.62
CA GLU A 100 -5.30 4.55 -2.74
C GLU A 100 -6.19 3.35 -3.03
N VAL A 101 -5.68 2.35 -3.73
CA VAL A 101 -6.32 1.06 -3.94
C VAL A 101 -5.48 -0.05 -3.33
N PHE A 102 -6.12 -0.99 -2.64
CA PHE A 102 -5.49 -2.16 -2.03
C PHE A 102 -6.04 -3.43 -2.64
N VAL A 103 -5.18 -4.41 -2.86
CA VAL A 103 -5.57 -5.77 -3.26
C VAL A 103 -5.04 -6.74 -2.21
N PHE A 104 -5.94 -7.54 -1.66
CA PHE A 104 -5.62 -8.57 -0.69
C PHE A 104 -5.50 -9.91 -1.41
N LEU A 105 -4.31 -10.50 -1.35
CA LEU A 105 -3.97 -11.79 -1.90
C LEU A 105 -3.73 -12.80 -0.77
N VAL A 106 -4.07 -14.06 -1.01
CA VAL A 106 -3.80 -15.18 -0.11
C VAL A 106 -3.10 -16.29 -0.90
N ASP A 107 -2.01 -16.81 -0.37
CA ASP A 107 -1.44 -18.08 -0.80
C ASP A 107 -2.31 -19.22 -0.23
N PRO A 108 -3.00 -20.02 -1.06
CA PRO A 108 -3.91 -21.06 -0.58
C PRO A 108 -3.19 -22.23 0.09
N GLU A 109 -1.89 -22.43 -0.16
CA GLU A 109 -1.12 -23.53 0.44
C GLU A 109 -0.65 -23.16 1.85
N THR A 110 -0.14 -21.95 2.01
CA THR A 110 0.48 -21.50 3.27
C THR A 110 -0.45 -20.64 4.14
N ASN A 111 -1.59 -20.19 3.59
CA ASN A 111 -2.45 -19.14 4.15
C ASN A 111 -1.71 -17.82 4.43
N ALA A 112 -0.55 -17.59 3.81
CA ALA A 112 0.14 -16.31 3.87
C ALA A 112 -0.70 -15.25 3.13
N SER A 113 -0.84 -14.07 3.75
CA SER A 113 -1.54 -12.94 3.13
C SER A 113 -0.54 -11.91 2.62
N ILE A 114 -0.81 -11.38 1.44
CA ILE A 114 -0.03 -10.32 0.79
C ILE A 114 -0.99 -9.19 0.47
N THR A 115 -0.64 -7.98 0.87
CA THR A 115 -1.38 -6.77 0.50
C THR A 115 -0.54 -6.01 -0.50
N LEU A 116 -1.11 -5.75 -1.67
CA LEU A 116 -0.53 -4.86 -2.67
C LEU A 116 -1.31 -3.55 -2.64
N SER A 117 -0.63 -2.43 -2.77
CA SER A 117 -1.29 -1.13 -2.89
C SER A 117 -0.72 -0.33 -4.04
N CYS A 118 -1.55 0.54 -4.59
CA CYS A 118 -1.13 1.48 -5.61
C CYS A 118 -2.03 2.72 -5.60
N VAL A 119 -1.48 3.84 -6.05
CA VAL A 119 -2.20 5.10 -6.22
C VAL A 119 -2.42 5.28 -7.73
N PRO A 120 -3.68 5.37 -8.21
CA PRO A 120 -4.00 5.43 -9.64
C PRO A 120 -3.50 6.67 -10.39
#